data_AF-A0A356V7Z6-F1
#
_entry.id   AF-A0A356V7Z6-F1
#
_cell.length_a   1.000
_cell.length_b   1.000
_cell.length_c   1.000
_cell.angle_alpha   90.00
_cell.angle_beta   90.00
_cell.angle_gamma   90.00
#
_symmetry.space_group_name_H-M   'P 1'
#
loop_
_entity.id
_entity.type
_entity.pdbx_description
1 polymer ?
#
loop_
_entity_poly.entity_id
_entity_poly.type
_entity_poly.pdbx_seq_one_letter_code
_entity_poly.pdbx_strand_id
1 'polypeptide(L)'
;MKNSNDMLKLIADQVLWTACWTVHNANHNRTKADGDVKVGGHQASSASITQIMAALYFHTLRPQDRIAVKPHASPVFHAIQ
;
A
#
# COMPACT_ATOMS: atom_id res chain seq x y z
N MET A 1 0.07 -10.75 25.38
CA MET A 1 0.17 -9.44 24.69
C MET A 1 0.95 -9.65 23.41
N LYS A 2 0.54 -9.03 22.30
CA LYS A 2 1.28 -9.10 21.03
C LYS A 2 2.57 -8.26 21.14
N ASN A 3 3.69 -8.76 20.61
CA ASN A 3 4.95 -8.01 20.64
C ASN A 3 5.03 -7.00 19.49
N SER A 4 6.10 -6.20 19.43
CA SER A 4 6.26 -5.16 18.40
C SER A 4 6.28 -5.72 16.97
N ASN A 5 6.84 -6.91 16.75
CA ASN A 5 6.86 -7.54 15.44
C ASN A 5 5.46 -8.01 15.01
N ASP A 6 4.67 -8.52 15.95
CA ASP A 6 3.27 -8.88 15.71
C ASP A 6 2.43 -7.64 15.32
N MET A 7 2.74 -6.48 15.92
CA MET A 7 2.12 -5.20 15.56
C MET A 7 2.51 -4.74 14.15
N LEU A 8 3.80 -4.79 13.81
CA LEU A 8 4.25 -4.44 12.46
C LEU A 8 3.62 -5.33 11.40
N LYS A 9 3.47 -6.64 11.68
CA LYS A 9 2.81 -7.56 10.76
C LYS A 9 1.34 -7.20 10.54
N LEU A 10 0.59 -6.86 11.59
CA LEU A 10 -0.80 -6.42 11.45
C LEU A 10 -0.92 -5.13 10.64
N ILE A 11 -0.02 -4.17 10.88
CA ILE A 11 0.00 -2.92 10.11
C ILE A 11 0.30 -3.23 8.64
N ALA A 12 1.28 -4.10 8.35
CA ALA A 12 1.59 -4.51 6.99
C ALA A 12 0.40 -5.20 6.31
N ASP A 13 -0.32 -6.09 7.00
CA ASP A 13 -1.50 -6.76 6.47
C ASP A 13 -2.62 -5.75 6.16
N GLN A 14 -2.85 -4.77 7.04
CA GLN A 14 -3.83 -3.71 6.83
C GLN A 14 -3.46 -2.80 5.66
N VAL A 15 -2.19 -2.39 5.56
CA VAL A 15 -1.68 -1.57 4.45
C VAL A 15 -1.84 -2.32 3.12
N LEU A 16 -1.50 -3.61 3.08
CA LEU A 16 -1.67 -4.44 1.89
C LEU A 16 -3.14 -4.53 1.48
N TRP A 17 -4.02 -4.78 2.44
CA TRP A 17 -5.45 -4.88 2.19
C TRP A 17 -6.01 -3.57 1.61
N THR A 18 -5.72 -2.43 2.24
CA THR A 18 -6.17 -1.11 1.79
C THR A 18 -5.62 -0.77 0.41
N ALA A 19 -4.34 -1.05 0.15
CA ALA A 19 -3.72 -0.82 -1.15
C ALA A 19 -4.37 -1.65 -2.28
N CYS A 20 -4.61 -2.94 -2.03
CA CYS A 20 -5.27 -3.82 -2.98
C CYS A 20 -6.75 -3.47 -3.18
N TRP A 21 -7.44 -3.10 -2.10
CA TRP A 21 -8.85 -2.68 -2.14
C TRP A 21 -9.03 -1.38 -2.92
N THR A 22 -8.13 -0.42 -2.77
CA THR A 22 -8.16 0.84 -3.54
C THR A 22 -8.16 0.57 -5.05
N VAL A 23 -7.27 -0.31 -5.53
CA VAL A 23 -7.20 -0.69 -6.94
C VAL A 23 -8.42 -1.50 -7.37
N HIS A 24 -8.89 -2.42 -6.53
CA HIS A 24 -10.07 -3.24 -6.83
C HIS A 24 -11.32 -2.36 -6.95
N ASN A 25 -11.57 -1.51 -5.96
CA ASN A 25 -12.72 -0.61 -5.90
C ASN A 25 -12.79 0.30 -7.12
N ALA A 26 -11.68 0.94 -7.49
CA ALA A 26 -11.62 1.84 -8.63
C ALA A 26 -11.90 1.16 -9.98
N ASN A 27 -11.59 -0.14 -10.09
CA ASN A 27 -11.66 -0.88 -11.35
C ASN A 27 -12.85 -1.84 -11.45
N HIS A 28 -13.51 -2.19 -10.35
CA HIS A 28 -14.60 -3.18 -10.33
C HIS A 28 -15.89 -2.66 -9.68
N ASN A 29 -15.79 -1.77 -8.69
CA ASN A 29 -16.98 -1.29 -7.94
C ASN A 29 -17.44 0.09 -8.38
N ARG A 30 -16.54 0.93 -8.89
CA ARG A 30 -16.87 2.24 -9.45
C ARG A 30 -17.77 2.07 -10.67
N THR A 31 -18.86 2.83 -10.75
CA THR A 31 -19.69 2.93 -11.97
C THR A 31 -18.82 3.37 -13.15
N LYS A 32 -18.90 2.63 -14.25
CA LYS A 32 -18.13 2.89 -15.47
C LYS A 32 -19.01 3.51 -16.54
N ALA A 33 -18.51 4.55 -17.19
CA ALA A 33 -19.05 5.05 -18.45
C ALA A 33 -18.21 4.54 -19.62
N ASP A 34 -18.76 4.59 -20.84
CA ASP A 34 -17.98 4.31 -22.04
C ASP A 34 -16.80 5.28 -22.16
N GLY A 35 -15.61 4.73 -22.44
CA GLY A 35 -14.35 5.48 -22.49
C GLY A 35 -13.59 5.57 -21.16
N ASP A 36 -14.17 5.09 -20.05
CA ASP A 36 -13.46 5.08 -18.77
C ASP A 36 -12.23 4.16 -18.80
N VAL A 37 -11.07 4.74 -18.49
CA VAL A 37 -9.81 4.01 -18.42
C VAL A 37 -9.64 3.25 -17.10
N LYS A 38 -8.87 2.16 -17.16
CA LYS A 38 -8.45 1.42 -15.97
C LYS A 38 -7.61 2.32 -15.06
N VAL A 39 -7.95 2.37 -13.78
CA VAL A 39 -7.18 3.11 -12.78
C VAL A 39 -5.94 2.29 -12.42
N GLY A 40 -4.79 2.97 -12.43
CA GLY A 40 -3.45 2.37 -12.27
C GLY A 40 -3.16 1.79 -10.88
N GLY A 41 -1.99 1.17 -10.79
CA GLY A 41 -1.54 0.41 -9.62
C GLY A 41 -1.41 -1.09 -9.93
N HIS A 42 -0.44 -1.75 -9.30
CA HIS A 42 -0.19 -3.17 -9.52
C HIS A 42 -0.22 -3.91 -8.18
N GLN A 43 -1.24 -4.73 -7.96
CA GLN A 43 -1.44 -5.49 -6.72
C GLN A 43 -0.22 -6.38 -6.40
N ALA A 44 0.32 -7.10 -7.38
CA ALA A 44 1.52 -7.93 -7.20
C ALA A 44 2.73 -7.09 -6.74
N SER A 45 2.81 -5.87 -7.26
CA SER A 45 3.88 -4.94 -6.98
C SER A 45 3.72 -4.23 -5.64
N SER A 46 2.48 -3.97 -5.21
CA SER A 46 2.15 -3.55 -3.86
C SER A 46 2.55 -4.62 -2.85
N ALA A 47 2.11 -5.86 -3.07
CA ALA A 47 2.45 -7.00 -2.23
C ALA A 47 3.96 -7.19 -2.06
N SER A 48 4.75 -6.97 -3.12
CA SER A 48 6.20 -7.18 -3.09
C SER A 48 6.95 -6.18 -2.19
N ILE A 49 6.36 -5.04 -1.84
CA ILE A 49 7.05 -3.98 -1.07
C ILE A 49 6.41 -3.69 0.29
N THR A 50 5.18 -4.15 0.56
CA THR A 50 4.44 -3.78 1.77
C THR A 50 5.21 -4.03 3.07
N GLN A 51 5.88 -5.17 3.21
CA GLN A 51 6.66 -5.48 4.41
C GLN A 51 7.84 -4.51 4.61
N ILE A 52 8.55 -4.17 3.53
CA ILE A 52 9.65 -3.20 3.56
C ILE A 52 9.11 -1.81 3.93
N MET A 53 8.01 -1.40 3.29
CA MET A 53 7.38 -0.11 3.58
C MET A 53 6.89 -0.03 5.02
N ALA A 54 6.30 -1.10 5.56
CA ALA A 54 5.84 -1.12 6.95
C ALA A 54 7.01 -0.99 7.94
N ALA A 55 8.10 -1.74 7.72
CA ALA A 55 9.31 -1.62 8.53
C ALA A 55 9.93 -0.22 8.45
N LEU A 56 9.97 0.37 7.26
CA LEU A 56 10.49 1.73 7.08
C LEU A 56 9.61 2.76 7.77
N TYR A 57 8.33 2.87 7.43
CA TYR A 57 7.47 3.95 7.92
C TYR A 57 7.04 3.84 9.38
N PHE A 58 6.90 2.63 9.93
CA PHE A 58 6.38 2.43 11.29
C PHE A 58 7.42 2.01 12.31
N HIS A 59 8.69 1.87 11.89
CA HIS A 59 9.76 1.47 12.81
C HIS A 59 11.08 2.22 12.58
N THR A 60 11.57 2.30 11.34
CA THR A 60 12.96 2.69 11.08
C THR A 60 13.14 4.16 10.69
N LEU A 61 12.25 4.72 9.87
CA LEU A 61 12.44 6.06 9.31
C LEU A 61 12.34 7.16 10.36
N ARG A 62 13.22 8.14 10.23
CA ARG A 62 13.22 9.38 11.00
C ARG A 62 12.80 10.56 10.11
N PRO A 63 12.44 11.72 10.69
CA PRO A 63 11.91 12.86 9.92
C PRO A 63 12.79 13.34 8.74
N GLN A 64 14.11 13.21 8.87
CA GLN A 64 15.09 13.61 7.85
C GLN A 64 15.34 12.55 6.78
N ASP A 65 14.95 11.30 7.02
CA ASP A 65 15.19 10.22 6.07
C ASP A 65 14.28 10.42 4.84
N ARG A 66 14.78 10.03 3.67
CA ARG A 66 14.09 10.17 2.38
C ARG A 66 14.14 8.84 1.67
N ILE A 67 13.00 8.42 1.13
CA ILE A 67 12.90 7.18 0.35
C ILE A 67 12.11 7.44 -0.93
N ALA A 68 12.52 6.77 -2.01
CA ALA A 68 11.77 6.72 -3.25
C ALA A 68 10.95 5.44 -3.28
N VAL A 69 9.64 5.58 -3.49
CA VAL A 69 8.74 4.44 -3.65
C VAL A 69 8.60 4.14 -5.13
N LYS A 70 8.60 2.86 -5.51
CA LYS A 70 8.40 2.51 -6.92
C LYS A 70 7.02 3.02 -7.39
N PRO A 71 6.92 3.70 -8.55
CA PRO A 71 5.67 4.37 -8.95
C PRO A 71 4.47 3.42 -9.06
N HIS A 72 4.70 2.17 -9.46
CA HIS A 72 3.67 1.16 -9.68
C HIS A 72 3.18 0.46 -8.38
N ALA A 73 3.81 0.73 -7.23
CA ALA A 73 3.28 0.39 -5.90
C ALA A 73 2.83 1.62 -5.11
N SER A 74 2.51 2.72 -5.80
CA SER A 74 1.93 3.91 -5.16
C SER A 74 0.72 3.61 -4.27
N PRO A 75 -0.15 2.58 -4.51
CA PRO A 75 -1.24 2.28 -3.58
C PRO A 75 -0.76 1.93 -2.16
N VAL A 76 0.42 1.34 -1.99
CA VAL A 76 1.00 1.06 -0.66
C VAL A 76 1.37 2.35 0.05
N PHE A 77 2.01 3.27 -0.66
CA PHE A 77 2.38 4.57 -0.10
C PHE A 77 1.13 5.37 0.28
N HIS A 78 0.11 5.39 -0.58
CA HIS A 78 -1.16 6.04 -0.25
C HIS A 78 -1.92 5.38 0.90
N ALA A 79 -1.81 4.06 1.09
CA ALA A 79 -2.42 3.37 2.22
C ALA A 79 -1.71 3.63 3.57
N ILE A 80 -0.49 4.18 3.54
CA ILE A 80 0.29 4.55 4.74
C ILE A 80 -0.02 5.98 5.21
N GLN A 81 -0.42 6.87 4.29
CA GLN A 81 -0.71 8.29 4.55
C GLN A 81 -2.08 8.53 5.18
#